data_AF-A0A0S7YNK0-F1
#
_entry.id   AF-A0A0S7YNK0-F1
#
_cell.length_a   1.000
_cell.length_b   1.000
_cell.length_c   1.000
_cell.angle_alpha   90.00
_cell.angle_beta   90.00
_cell.angle_gamma   90.00
#
_symmetry.space_group_name_H-M   'P 1'
#
loop_
_entity.id
_entity.type
_entity.pdbx_description
1 polymer ?
#
loop_
_entity_poly.entity_id
_entity_poly.type
_entity_poly.pdbx_seq_one_letter_code
_entity_poly.pdbx_strand_id
1 'polypeptide(L)'
;MILLRAVLHICVVIVLIFPIAASADWVNLSGAENARNIAEIYIEKDRVRIQLEVFVEDLSLFKELIPERFFSQPVPGRPGLEQRQKYFSEHLLQVITDRGENLPVSFDLVEPRLRIERPSPLVGKINPYTLRPIPGPPEDKRVLYAELSYPLKARPKSLTFIPPLSENGLAKASIGFICSHQGVTVVDFRVLSERSRLKLDWDDPWYSVFDKKQLRRKIGTGMRTFLYIEPFEVRNEILVRVKDMMTWLDFDLSFSWNGRMCASTAGGSNRYSTGPPSSNHRCSVAASSKLLNGCRLIQPWLA
;
A
#
# COMPACT_ATOMS: atom_id res chain seq x y z
N MET A 1 -20.56 -49.33 -24.76
CA MET A 1 -20.29 -48.92 -23.36
C MET A 1 -18.81 -48.74 -23.04
N ILE A 2 -17.89 -49.58 -23.55
CA ILE A 2 -16.44 -49.47 -23.28
C ILE A 2 -15.82 -48.19 -23.88
N LEU A 3 -16.19 -47.83 -25.11
CA LEU A 3 -15.70 -46.62 -25.79
C LEU A 3 -16.06 -45.33 -25.02
N LEU A 4 -17.28 -45.27 -24.46
CA LEU A 4 -17.76 -44.12 -23.70
C LEU A 4 -16.99 -43.92 -22.38
N ARG A 5 -16.64 -45.04 -21.71
CA ARG A 5 -15.83 -45.01 -20.48
C ARG A 5 -14.39 -44.58 -20.74
N ALA A 6 -13.80 -45.04 -21.84
CA ALA A 6 -12.45 -44.64 -22.23
C ALA A 6 -12.36 -43.13 -22.55
N VAL A 7 -13.35 -42.60 -23.29
CA VAL A 7 -13.42 -41.16 -23.58
C VAL A 7 -13.61 -40.33 -22.30
N LEU A 8 -14.46 -40.79 -21.37
CA LEU A 8 -14.66 -40.11 -20.10
C LEU A 8 -13.36 -40.07 -19.26
N HIS A 9 -12.62 -41.18 -19.20
CA HIS A 9 -11.33 -41.22 -18.49
C HIS A 9 -10.29 -40.30 -19.12
N ILE A 10 -10.22 -40.24 -20.46
CA ILE A 10 -9.31 -39.31 -21.16
C ILE A 10 -9.68 -37.85 -20.85
N CYS A 11 -10.96 -37.49 -20.88
CA CYS A 11 -11.39 -36.13 -20.53
C CYS A 11 -11.06 -35.76 -19.07
N VAL A 12 -11.26 -36.67 -18.12
CA VAL A 12 -10.92 -36.42 -16.70
C VAL A 12 -9.41 -36.26 -16.52
N VAL A 13 -8.61 -37.11 -17.18
CA VAL A 13 -7.14 -37.02 -17.14
C VAL A 13 -6.65 -35.69 -17.75
N ILE A 14 -7.26 -35.23 -18.85
CA ILE A 14 -6.92 -33.93 -19.45
C ILE A 14 -7.24 -32.78 -18.49
N VAL A 15 -8.41 -32.77 -17.83
CA VAL A 15 -8.77 -31.72 -16.86
C VAL A 15 -7.82 -31.69 -15.65
N LEU A 16 -7.29 -32.84 -15.23
CA LEU A 16 -6.35 -32.93 -14.10
C LEU A 16 -4.91 -32.55 -14.46
N ILE A 17 -4.48 -32.73 -15.72
CA ILE A 17 -3.11 -32.43 -16.16
C ILE A 17 -2.93 -30.94 -16.53
N PHE A 18 -4.01 -30.24 -16.85
CA PHE A 18 -3.98 -28.79 -17.14
C PHE A 18 -4.63 -27.99 -16.00
N PRO A 19 -3.93 -27.76 -14.87
CA PRO A 19 -4.42 -26.79 -13.90
C PRO A 19 -4.47 -25.43 -14.60
N ILE A 20 -5.69 -24.94 -14.85
CA ILE A 20 -5.90 -23.56 -15.29
C ILE A 20 -5.26 -22.70 -14.20
N ALA A 21 -4.28 -21.89 -14.57
CA ALA A 21 -3.67 -20.93 -13.66
C ALA A 21 -4.77 -19.98 -13.17
N ALA A 22 -5.34 -20.28 -12.01
CA ALA A 22 -6.28 -19.41 -11.35
C ALA A 22 -5.49 -18.23 -10.79
N SER A 23 -5.51 -17.12 -11.52
CA SER A 23 -5.05 -15.84 -10.97
C SER A 23 -6.14 -15.35 -10.03
N ALA A 24 -5.93 -15.51 -8.73
CA ALA A 24 -6.73 -14.81 -7.74
C ALA A 24 -6.19 -13.38 -7.65
N ASP A 25 -6.78 -12.48 -8.44
CA ASP A 25 -6.46 -11.07 -8.33
C ASP A 25 -7.31 -10.43 -7.23
N TRP A 26 -6.69 -9.58 -6.42
CA TRP A 26 -7.39 -8.89 -5.37
C TRP A 26 -8.23 -7.77 -6.00
N VAL A 27 -9.56 -7.94 -5.97
CA VAL A 27 -10.48 -6.96 -6.54
C VAL A 27 -10.93 -5.98 -5.47
N ASN A 28 -10.67 -4.69 -5.71
CA ASN A 28 -11.25 -3.65 -4.89
C ASN A 28 -12.73 -3.44 -5.25
N LEU A 29 -13.58 -3.35 -4.23
CA LEU A 29 -15.03 -3.15 -4.40
C LEU A 29 -15.45 -1.68 -4.32
N SER A 30 -14.55 -0.74 -4.05
CA SER A 30 -14.93 0.68 -3.94
C SER A 30 -15.06 1.41 -5.28
N GLY A 31 -14.49 0.90 -6.37
CA GLY A 31 -14.48 1.59 -7.67
C GLY A 31 -13.64 2.88 -7.68
N ALA A 32 -12.80 3.09 -6.67
CA ALA A 32 -12.01 4.31 -6.50
C ALA A 32 -10.84 4.39 -7.50
N GLU A 33 -10.39 3.25 -8.01
CA GLU A 33 -9.46 3.11 -9.14
C GLU A 33 -9.99 3.76 -10.44
N ASN A 34 -11.31 3.94 -10.55
CA ASN A 34 -11.98 4.60 -11.67
C ASN A 34 -12.21 6.10 -11.41
N ALA A 35 -11.81 6.64 -10.26
CA ALA A 35 -11.97 8.06 -9.96
C ALA A 35 -11.24 8.94 -10.97
N ARG A 36 -11.76 10.13 -11.25
CA ARG A 36 -11.16 11.05 -12.25
C ARG A 36 -9.71 11.33 -11.91
N ASN A 37 -9.41 11.66 -10.66
CA ASN A 37 -8.05 11.90 -10.19
C ASN A 37 -7.59 10.74 -9.31
N ILE A 38 -6.30 10.42 -9.35
CA ILE A 38 -5.70 9.35 -8.54
C ILE A 38 -4.50 9.90 -7.77
N ALA A 39 -4.42 9.61 -6.47
CA ALA A 39 -3.32 9.98 -5.60
C ALA A 39 -2.68 8.75 -4.96
N GLU A 40 -1.40 8.50 -5.21
CA GLU A 40 -0.63 7.49 -4.49
C GLU A 40 0.22 8.17 -3.43
N ILE A 41 -0.12 7.92 -2.17
CA ILE A 41 0.48 8.57 -1.00
C ILE A 41 1.48 7.63 -0.35
N TYR A 42 2.74 8.04 -0.34
CA TYR A 42 3.86 7.31 0.26
C TYR A 42 4.38 8.09 1.46
N ILE A 43 4.27 7.51 2.65
CA ILE A 43 4.77 8.09 3.89
C ILE A 43 6.12 7.45 4.17
N GLU A 44 7.16 8.24 3.93
CA GLU A 44 8.55 7.84 4.07
C GLU A 44 9.11 8.38 5.41
N LYS A 45 10.40 8.18 5.69
CA LYS A 45 11.00 8.57 6.97
C LYS A 45 11.17 10.09 7.10
N ASP A 46 11.44 10.76 5.99
CA ASP A 46 11.83 12.17 5.89
C ASP A 46 10.79 13.02 5.14
N ARG A 47 9.82 12.39 4.47
CA ARG A 47 8.80 13.10 3.68
C ARG A 47 7.52 12.29 3.52
N VAL A 48 6.46 12.97 3.10
CA VAL A 48 5.31 12.37 2.44
C VAL A 48 5.43 12.69 0.96
N ARG A 49 5.52 11.66 0.13
CA ARG A 49 5.56 11.78 -1.33
C ARG A 49 4.18 11.42 -1.88
N ILE A 50 3.61 12.29 -2.70
CA ILE A 50 2.31 12.07 -3.34
C ILE A 50 2.50 12.10 -4.84
N GLN A 51 2.15 11.00 -5.51
CA GLN A 51 2.03 10.98 -6.96
C GLN A 51 0.57 11.22 -7.32
N LEU A 52 0.29 12.32 -8.01
CA LEU A 52 -1.04 12.78 -8.33
C LEU A 52 -1.27 12.75 -9.84
N GLU A 53 -2.23 11.96 -10.30
CA GLU A 53 -2.79 12.03 -11.64
C GLU A 53 -4.03 12.94 -11.60
N VAL A 54 -3.93 14.12 -12.21
CA VAL A 54 -5.06 15.05 -12.36
C VAL A 54 -5.70 14.88 -13.73
N PHE A 55 -7.00 14.62 -13.78
CA PHE A 55 -7.73 14.53 -15.04
C PHE A 55 -7.83 15.87 -15.75
N VAL A 56 -7.83 15.87 -17.08
CA VAL A 56 -7.80 17.09 -17.90
C VAL A 56 -8.93 18.07 -17.58
N GLU A 57 -10.14 17.59 -17.30
CA GLU A 57 -11.29 18.45 -16.93
C GLU A 57 -11.12 19.13 -15.57
N ASP A 58 -10.39 18.49 -14.65
CA ASP A 58 -10.16 18.98 -13.29
C ASP A 58 -8.93 19.90 -13.20
N LEU A 59 -8.21 20.15 -14.31
CA LEU A 59 -7.03 21.04 -14.34
C LEU A 59 -7.33 22.46 -13.88
N SER A 60 -8.55 22.94 -14.07
CA SER A 60 -8.98 24.25 -13.58
C SER A 60 -8.92 24.35 -12.05
N LEU A 61 -9.20 23.25 -11.34
CA LEU A 61 -9.08 23.15 -9.89
C LEU A 61 -7.62 23.09 -9.42
N PHE A 62 -6.77 22.43 -10.22
CA PHE A 62 -5.35 22.22 -9.91
C PHE A 62 -4.42 23.14 -10.72
N LYS A 63 -4.90 24.31 -11.15
CA LYS A 63 -4.17 25.24 -12.02
C LYS A 63 -2.79 25.63 -11.51
N GLU A 64 -2.58 25.57 -10.20
CA GLU A 64 -1.32 25.91 -9.55
C GLU A 64 -0.18 24.94 -9.87
N LEU A 65 -0.52 23.67 -10.16
CA LEU A 65 0.45 22.65 -10.58
C LEU A 65 1.00 22.92 -11.97
N ILE A 66 0.24 23.60 -12.85
CA ILE A 66 0.63 23.78 -14.25
C ILE A 66 1.94 24.57 -14.33
N PRO A 67 3.02 23.99 -14.90
CA PRO A 67 4.29 24.69 -15.06
C PRO A 67 4.19 25.87 -16.02
N GLU A 68 4.98 26.92 -15.78
CA GLU A 68 5.02 28.10 -16.67
C GLU A 68 5.46 27.74 -18.09
N ARG A 69 6.35 26.75 -18.23
CA ARG A 69 6.82 26.21 -19.52
C ARG A 69 5.71 25.67 -20.44
N PHE A 70 4.50 25.43 -19.95
CA PHE A 70 3.38 24.98 -20.79
C PHE A 70 2.63 26.11 -21.46
N PHE A 71 2.92 27.37 -21.09
CA PHE A 71 2.34 28.54 -21.73
C PHE A 71 3.33 29.11 -22.73
N SER A 72 2.87 29.38 -23.96
CA SER A 72 3.68 30.03 -24.99
C SER A 72 4.06 31.47 -24.63
N GLN A 73 3.29 32.10 -23.75
CA GLN A 73 3.52 33.46 -23.24
C GLN A 73 3.27 33.49 -21.73
N PRO A 74 3.97 34.36 -20.97
CA PRO A 74 3.70 34.56 -19.55
C PRO A 74 2.23 34.96 -19.34
N VAL A 75 1.54 34.26 -18.43
CA VAL A 75 0.15 34.57 -18.09
C VAL A 75 0.12 35.79 -17.16
N PRO A 76 -0.51 36.91 -17.56
CA PRO A 76 -0.57 38.11 -16.72
C PRO A 76 -1.22 37.83 -15.36
N GLY A 77 -0.60 38.30 -14.28
CA GLY A 77 -1.13 38.16 -12.92
C GLY A 77 -1.04 36.75 -12.33
N ARG A 78 -0.38 35.79 -13.00
CA ARG A 78 -0.14 34.46 -12.43
C ARG A 78 0.90 34.55 -11.31
N PRO A 79 0.63 33.99 -10.11
CA PRO A 79 1.59 33.99 -9.01
C PRO A 79 2.83 33.12 -9.32
N GLY A 80 3.96 33.50 -8.73
CA GLY A 80 5.22 32.75 -8.84
C GLY A 80 5.15 31.36 -8.17
N LEU A 81 6.10 30.48 -8.50
CA LEU A 81 6.08 29.08 -8.04
C LEU A 81 5.91 28.90 -6.53
N GLU A 82 6.64 29.66 -5.71
CA GLU A 82 6.56 29.54 -4.24
C GLU A 82 5.16 29.92 -3.70
N GLN A 83 4.55 30.97 -4.25
CA GLN A 83 3.20 31.38 -3.87
C GLN A 83 2.17 30.32 -4.26
N ARG A 84 2.36 29.68 -5.42
CA ARG A 84 1.52 28.57 -5.91
C ARG A 84 1.65 27.34 -5.03
N GLN A 85 2.87 26.95 -4.67
CA GLN A 85 3.13 25.86 -3.72
C GLN A 85 2.49 26.14 -2.37
N LYS A 86 2.67 27.34 -1.83
CA LYS A 86 2.05 27.75 -0.57
C LYS A 86 0.53 27.63 -0.64
N TYR A 87 -0.10 28.24 -1.65
CA TYR A 87 -1.54 28.14 -1.85
C TYR A 87 -2.03 26.69 -1.97
N PHE A 88 -1.30 25.86 -2.72
CA PHE A 88 -1.61 24.45 -2.92
C PHE A 88 -1.61 23.68 -1.60
N SER A 89 -0.56 23.83 -0.79
CA SER A 89 -0.46 23.19 0.53
C SER A 89 -1.51 23.68 1.52
N GLU A 90 -1.95 24.94 1.41
CA GLU A 90 -2.90 25.55 2.34
C GLU A 90 -4.38 25.30 1.96
N HIS A 91 -4.70 25.13 0.67
CA HIS A 91 -6.10 25.15 0.20
C HIS A 91 -6.50 23.96 -0.68
N LEU A 92 -5.56 23.34 -1.41
CA LEU A 92 -5.89 22.28 -2.37
C LEU A 92 -5.69 20.89 -1.79
N LEU A 93 -4.45 20.49 -1.51
CA LEU A 93 -4.16 19.20 -0.91
C LEU A 93 -3.30 19.42 0.33
N GLN A 94 -3.96 19.42 1.49
CA GLN A 94 -3.30 19.75 2.75
C GLN A 94 -2.82 18.48 3.43
N VAL A 95 -1.62 18.54 3.98
CA VAL A 95 -1.04 17.48 4.82
C VAL A 95 -0.68 18.09 6.16
N ILE A 96 -1.48 17.79 7.17
CA ILE A 96 -1.38 18.41 8.49
C ILE A 96 -0.87 17.38 9.51
N THR A 97 0.12 17.76 10.30
CA THR A 97 0.68 16.91 11.36
C THR A 97 -0.21 16.86 12.60
N ASP A 98 0.13 16.00 13.57
CA ASP A 98 -0.56 15.92 14.87
C ASP A 98 -0.49 17.22 15.69
N ARG A 99 0.48 18.09 15.38
CA ARG A 99 0.65 19.42 16.00
C ARG A 99 -0.18 20.51 15.33
N GLY A 100 -0.89 20.20 14.25
CA GLY A 100 -1.61 21.19 13.45
C GLY A 100 -0.74 21.99 12.49
N GLU A 101 0.56 21.67 12.37
CA GLU A 101 1.45 22.27 11.35
C GLU A 101 1.06 21.73 9.98
N ASN A 102 0.76 22.64 9.05
CA ASN A 102 0.55 22.31 7.65
C ASN A 102 1.91 22.22 6.95
N LEU A 103 2.16 21.10 6.28
CA LEU A 103 3.45 20.86 5.65
C LEU A 103 3.55 21.63 4.32
N PRO A 104 4.67 22.34 4.07
CA PRO A 104 4.89 22.95 2.76
C PRO A 104 5.03 21.86 1.69
N VAL A 105 4.72 22.20 0.45
CA VAL A 105 4.81 21.28 -0.69
C VAL A 105 5.90 21.72 -1.67
N SER A 106 6.68 20.77 -2.15
CA SER A 106 7.52 20.91 -3.33
C SER A 106 6.86 20.23 -4.52
N PHE A 107 6.97 20.83 -5.70
CA PHE A 107 6.55 20.25 -6.97
C PHE A 107 7.79 19.70 -7.65
N ASP A 108 8.08 18.42 -7.44
CA ASP A 108 9.35 17.82 -7.88
C ASP A 108 9.33 17.51 -9.38
N LEU A 109 8.19 17.01 -9.87
CA LEU A 109 7.96 16.74 -11.28
C LEU A 109 6.52 17.09 -11.63
N VAL A 110 6.31 17.77 -12.76
CA VAL A 110 4.96 17.97 -13.32
C VAL A 110 5.01 17.87 -14.84
N GLU A 111 4.27 16.91 -15.39
CA GLU A 111 4.24 16.63 -16.83
C GLU A 111 2.93 16.01 -17.32
N PRO A 112 2.55 16.21 -18.59
CA PRO A 112 1.40 15.53 -19.17
C PRO A 112 1.72 14.05 -19.37
N ARG A 113 0.82 13.16 -18.95
CA ARG A 113 0.93 11.72 -19.16
C ARG A 113 -0.40 11.15 -19.64
N LEU A 114 -0.35 9.88 -20.04
CA LEU A 114 -1.55 9.07 -20.17
C LEU A 114 -1.83 8.36 -18.85
N ARG A 115 -3.10 8.27 -18.50
CA ARG A 115 -3.61 7.58 -17.32
C ARG A 115 -3.18 6.11 -17.37
N ILE A 116 -2.67 5.62 -16.25
CA ILE A 116 -2.35 4.20 -16.08
C ILE A 116 -3.66 3.41 -16.05
N GLU A 117 -3.75 2.38 -16.90
CA GLU A 117 -4.90 1.49 -16.91
C GLU A 117 -4.91 0.61 -15.66
N ARG A 118 -6.05 0.61 -14.98
CA ARG A 118 -6.29 -0.16 -13.76
C ARG A 118 -7.52 -1.02 -14.00
N PRO A 119 -7.39 -2.36 -14.14
CA PRO A 119 -8.53 -3.20 -14.46
C PRO A 119 -9.50 -3.21 -13.27
N SER A 120 -10.73 -2.78 -13.52
CA SER A 120 -11.84 -2.94 -12.57
C SER A 120 -12.85 -3.94 -13.14
N PRO A 121 -12.97 -5.15 -12.58
CA PRO A 121 -13.85 -6.20 -13.10
C PRO A 121 -15.34 -5.91 -12.86
N LEU A 122 -15.64 -4.78 -12.22
CA LEU A 122 -16.99 -4.33 -11.91
C LEU A 122 -17.46 -3.19 -12.82
N VAL A 123 -16.60 -2.59 -13.66
CA VAL A 123 -17.00 -1.51 -14.57
C VAL A 123 -18.16 -1.97 -15.46
N GLY A 124 -19.18 -1.12 -15.59
CA GLY A 124 -20.36 -1.38 -16.42
C GLY A 124 -21.36 -2.39 -15.82
N LYS A 125 -20.99 -3.12 -14.76
CA LYS A 125 -21.95 -3.96 -14.04
C LYS A 125 -22.91 -3.09 -13.22
N ILE A 126 -24.14 -3.55 -13.07
CA ILE A 126 -25.15 -2.89 -12.25
C ILE A 126 -24.85 -3.17 -10.78
N ASN A 127 -24.68 -2.11 -9.99
CA ASN A 127 -24.56 -2.24 -8.54
C ASN A 127 -25.94 -2.68 -7.97
N PRO A 128 -26.02 -3.79 -7.22
CA PRO A 128 -27.30 -4.32 -6.74
C PRO A 128 -28.01 -3.40 -5.73
N TYR A 129 -27.28 -2.51 -5.05
CA TYR A 129 -27.84 -1.58 -4.08
C TYR A 129 -28.34 -0.28 -4.72
N THR A 130 -27.63 0.25 -5.71
CA THR A 130 -27.97 1.54 -6.34
C THR A 130 -28.72 1.38 -7.65
N LEU A 131 -28.75 0.18 -8.22
CA LEU A 131 -29.31 -0.14 -9.55
C LEU A 131 -28.71 0.71 -10.69
N ARG A 132 -27.55 1.31 -10.45
CA ARG A 132 -26.81 2.11 -11.44
C ARG A 132 -25.58 1.35 -11.93
N PRO A 133 -25.15 1.58 -13.18
CA PRO A 133 -23.89 1.03 -13.65
C PRO A 133 -22.75 1.60 -12.82
N ILE A 134 -21.79 0.76 -12.46
CA ILE A 134 -20.57 1.20 -11.80
C ILE A 134 -19.75 2.02 -12.81
N PRO A 135 -19.40 3.28 -12.48
CA PRO A 135 -18.70 4.15 -13.41
C PRO A 135 -17.33 3.55 -13.76
N GLY A 136 -17.01 3.60 -15.05
CA GLY A 136 -15.66 3.32 -15.55
C GLY A 136 -14.73 4.51 -15.35
N PRO A 137 -13.43 4.32 -15.64
CA PRO A 137 -12.51 5.45 -15.73
C PRO A 137 -12.97 6.42 -16.83
N PRO A 138 -12.56 7.69 -16.78
CA PRO A 138 -12.82 8.63 -17.87
C PRO A 138 -12.37 8.09 -19.22
N GLU A 139 -13.14 8.36 -20.28
CA GLU A 139 -12.80 7.92 -21.64
C GLU A 139 -11.51 8.57 -22.15
N ASP A 140 -11.32 9.85 -21.83
CA ASP A 140 -10.07 10.56 -22.10
C ASP A 140 -8.99 10.11 -21.09
N LYS A 141 -7.86 9.64 -21.62
CA LYS A 141 -6.75 9.16 -20.80
C LYS A 141 -5.76 10.27 -20.44
N ARG A 142 -5.91 11.49 -20.95
CA ARG A 142 -4.95 12.57 -20.68
C ARG A 142 -5.03 13.01 -19.22
N VAL A 143 -3.89 12.99 -18.55
CA VAL A 143 -3.73 13.44 -17.17
C VAL A 143 -2.51 14.35 -17.03
N LEU A 144 -2.56 15.28 -16.09
CA LEU A 144 -1.37 15.96 -15.60
C LEU A 144 -0.84 15.16 -14.42
N TYR A 145 0.33 14.56 -14.61
CA TYR A 145 1.04 13.85 -13.55
C TYR A 145 1.89 14.84 -12.74
N ALA A 146 1.79 14.76 -11.42
CA ALA A 146 2.59 15.56 -10.50
C ALA A 146 3.18 14.69 -9.39
N GLU A 147 4.49 14.82 -9.16
CA GLU A 147 5.14 14.31 -7.95
C GLU A 147 5.30 15.45 -6.94
N LEU A 148 4.70 15.27 -5.78
CA LEU A 148 4.64 16.25 -4.71
C LEU A 148 5.41 15.71 -3.50
N SER A 149 6.26 16.54 -2.90
CA SER A 149 6.97 16.19 -1.67
C SER A 149 6.62 17.13 -0.53
N TYR A 150 6.21 16.56 0.60
CA TYR A 150 5.95 17.27 1.85
C TYR A 150 6.99 16.84 2.89
N PRO A 151 7.99 17.68 3.21
CA PRO A 151 9.07 17.30 4.11
C PRO A 151 8.57 17.12 5.54
N LEU A 152 9.07 16.07 6.20
CA LEU A 152 8.82 15.75 7.60
C LEU A 152 10.05 16.10 8.43
N LYS A 153 9.94 17.12 9.29
CA LYS A 153 11.02 17.50 10.22
C LYS A 153 11.23 16.48 11.34
N ALA A 154 10.17 15.76 11.69
CA ALA A 154 10.14 14.78 12.77
C ALA A 154 9.22 13.62 12.37
N ARG A 155 9.10 12.60 13.22
CA ARG A 155 8.16 11.49 13.07
C ARG A 155 6.82 11.83 13.75
N PRO A 156 5.82 12.43 13.05
CA PRO A 156 4.54 12.78 13.64
C PRO A 156 3.76 11.54 14.07
N LYS A 157 2.96 11.64 15.13
CA LYS A 157 2.11 10.53 15.58
C LYS A 157 0.91 10.29 14.65
N SER A 158 0.51 11.33 13.92
CA SER A 158 -0.57 11.23 12.94
C SER A 158 -0.42 12.25 11.83
N LEU A 159 -0.91 11.92 10.65
CA LEU A 159 -1.06 12.83 9.52
C LEU A 159 -2.53 12.96 9.15
N THR A 160 -2.94 14.16 8.77
CA THR A 160 -4.30 14.44 8.31
C THR A 160 -4.24 14.93 6.87
N PHE A 161 -4.89 14.19 5.98
CA PHE A 161 -5.01 14.53 4.57
C PHE A 161 -6.33 15.23 4.33
N ILE A 162 -6.30 16.38 3.65
CA ILE A 162 -7.49 17.16 3.31
C ILE A 162 -7.50 17.37 1.79
N PRO A 163 -8.47 16.81 1.06
CA PRO A 163 -8.63 17.05 -0.37
C PRO A 163 -9.17 18.48 -0.60
N PRO A 164 -9.24 18.97 -1.85
CA PRO A 164 -9.81 20.29 -2.11
C PRO A 164 -11.30 20.27 -1.75
N LEU A 165 -11.69 21.03 -0.73
CA LEU A 165 -13.07 21.08 -0.23
C LEU A 165 -13.85 22.29 -0.78
N SER A 166 -15.15 22.12 -0.94
CA SER A 166 -16.16 23.16 -1.16
C SER A 166 -16.55 23.83 0.14
N GLU A 167 -17.26 24.96 0.06
CA GLU A 167 -17.81 25.67 1.23
C GLU A 167 -18.69 24.78 2.09
N ASN A 168 -19.39 23.83 1.47
CA ASN A 168 -20.26 22.85 2.14
C ASN A 168 -19.48 21.66 2.75
N GLY A 169 -18.14 21.68 2.70
CA GLY A 169 -17.29 20.60 3.23
C GLY A 169 -17.20 19.35 2.36
N LEU A 170 -17.81 19.35 1.16
CA LEU A 170 -17.73 18.26 0.18
C LEU A 170 -16.47 18.41 -0.68
N ALA A 171 -15.85 17.30 -1.08
CA ALA A 171 -14.74 17.34 -2.03
C ALA A 171 -15.15 17.96 -3.37
N LYS A 172 -14.37 18.94 -3.85
CA LYS A 172 -14.52 19.58 -5.17
C LYS A 172 -14.12 18.64 -6.31
N ALA A 173 -13.22 17.70 -6.05
CA ALA A 173 -12.77 16.71 -7.02
C ALA A 173 -12.84 15.30 -6.44
N SER A 174 -13.19 14.34 -7.29
CA SER A 174 -13.10 12.92 -6.95
C SER A 174 -11.66 12.48 -7.04
N ILE A 175 -11.05 12.17 -5.90
CA ILE A 175 -9.67 11.67 -5.79
C ILE A 175 -9.74 10.24 -5.23
N GLY A 176 -9.44 9.25 -6.07
CA GLY A 176 -9.12 7.91 -5.61
C GLY A 176 -7.71 7.90 -5.05
N PHE A 177 -7.44 7.18 -3.97
CA PHE A 177 -6.10 7.14 -3.39
C PHE A 177 -5.71 5.78 -2.84
N ILE A 178 -4.41 5.54 -2.88
CA ILE A 178 -3.72 4.48 -2.14
C ILE A 178 -2.82 5.19 -1.11
N CYS A 179 -2.66 4.58 0.05
CA CYS A 179 -1.72 5.08 1.06
C CYS A 179 -0.84 3.96 1.60
N SER A 180 0.46 4.20 1.58
CA SER A 180 1.49 3.30 2.09
C SER A 180 2.37 4.01 3.11
N HIS A 181 2.71 3.33 4.20
CA HIS A 181 3.64 3.81 5.21
C HIS A 181 4.87 2.90 5.23
N GLN A 182 6.04 3.47 4.93
CA GLN A 182 7.32 2.76 4.77
C GLN A 182 7.21 1.48 3.90
N GLY A 183 6.50 1.57 2.79
CA GLY A 183 6.29 0.47 1.85
C GLY A 183 5.17 -0.50 2.21
N VAL A 184 4.53 -0.37 3.38
CA VAL A 184 3.38 -1.18 3.77
C VAL A 184 2.08 -0.45 3.42
N THR A 185 1.24 -1.07 2.57
CA THR A 185 -0.05 -0.51 2.21
C THR A 185 -0.98 -0.43 3.42
N VAL A 186 -1.33 0.80 3.81
CA VAL A 186 -2.30 1.09 4.88
C VAL A 186 -3.72 1.03 4.32
N VAL A 187 -3.92 1.63 3.15
CA VAL A 187 -5.19 1.75 2.46
C VAL A 187 -5.00 1.47 0.99
N ASP A 188 -5.76 0.50 0.50
CA ASP A 188 -5.91 0.21 -0.93
C ASP A 188 -6.81 1.29 -1.58
N PHE A 189 -7.12 1.20 -2.89
CA PHE A 189 -7.94 2.23 -3.55
C PHE A 189 -9.20 2.61 -2.76
N ARG A 190 -9.29 3.85 -2.30
CA ARG A 190 -10.45 4.45 -1.64
C ARG A 190 -10.65 5.87 -2.13
N VAL A 191 -11.82 6.46 -1.90
CA VAL A 191 -12.07 7.86 -2.28
C VAL A 191 -11.69 8.78 -1.12
N LEU A 192 -10.85 9.78 -1.39
CA LEU A 192 -10.53 10.86 -0.47
C LEU A 192 -11.57 11.98 -0.63
N SER A 193 -12.73 11.83 0.01
CA SER A 193 -13.84 12.79 -0.08
C SER A 193 -13.81 13.88 0.98
N GLU A 194 -13.06 13.68 2.06
CA GLU A 194 -13.12 14.48 3.28
C GLU A 194 -11.78 14.41 4.02
N ARG A 195 -11.60 15.31 5.00
CA ARG A 195 -10.52 15.24 5.97
C ARG A 195 -10.39 13.83 6.55
N SER A 196 -9.21 13.23 6.39
CA SER A 196 -8.94 11.85 6.80
C SER A 196 -7.64 11.78 7.59
N ARG A 197 -7.76 11.42 8.87
CA ARG A 197 -6.63 11.30 9.81
C ARG A 197 -6.11 9.86 9.83
N LEU A 198 -4.80 9.73 9.63
CA LEU A 198 -4.02 8.51 9.71
C LEU A 198 -3.15 8.55 10.96
N LYS A 199 -3.32 7.57 11.85
CA LYS A 199 -2.40 7.32 12.96
C LYS A 199 -1.21 6.50 12.46
N LEU A 200 -0.02 6.97 12.77
CA LEU A 200 1.23 6.35 12.32
C LEU A 200 1.85 5.55 13.45
N ASP A 201 2.26 4.34 13.11
CA ASP A 201 3.11 3.49 13.93
C ASP A 201 4.47 3.37 13.22
N TRP A 202 5.47 4.04 13.78
CA TRP A 202 6.81 4.12 13.20
C TRP A 202 7.68 2.89 13.51
N ASP A 203 7.30 2.10 14.51
CA ASP A 203 8.00 0.87 14.89
C ASP A 203 7.45 -0.31 14.07
N ASP A 204 6.16 -0.30 13.78
CA ASP A 204 5.53 -1.23 12.84
C ASP A 204 4.46 -0.57 11.96
N PRO A 205 4.83 -0.19 10.72
CA PRO A 205 3.91 0.44 9.77
C PRO A 205 2.63 -0.36 9.48
N TRP A 206 2.62 -1.68 9.71
CA TRP A 206 1.43 -2.52 9.56
C TRP A 206 0.25 -2.05 10.42
N TYR A 207 0.53 -1.50 11.61
CA TYR A 207 -0.46 -1.03 12.58
C TYR A 207 -0.86 0.44 12.39
N SER A 208 -0.30 1.11 11.38
CA SER A 208 -0.78 2.42 10.97
C SER A 208 -2.22 2.31 10.48
N VAL A 209 -3.09 3.22 10.88
CA VAL A 209 -4.54 3.07 10.68
C VAL A 209 -5.26 4.41 10.55
N PHE A 210 -6.20 4.49 9.60
CA PHE A 210 -7.10 5.62 9.51
C PHE A 210 -8.18 5.58 10.60
N ASP A 211 -8.51 6.75 11.14
CA ASP A 211 -9.57 6.85 12.14
C ASP A 211 -10.92 6.41 11.58
N LYS A 212 -11.21 6.75 10.32
CA LYS A 212 -12.43 6.38 9.61
C LYS A 212 -12.48 4.89 9.30
N LYS A 213 -13.54 4.21 9.74
CA LYS A 213 -13.74 2.77 9.55
C LYS A 213 -13.70 2.35 8.07
N GLN A 214 -14.22 3.16 7.16
CA GLN A 214 -14.25 2.86 5.71
C GLN A 214 -12.85 2.83 5.09
N LEU A 215 -11.91 3.55 5.69
CA LEU A 215 -10.51 3.63 5.29
C LEU A 215 -9.62 2.67 6.09
N ARG A 216 -10.17 1.78 6.92
CA ARG A 216 -9.36 0.76 7.60
C ARG A 216 -9.18 -0.44 6.69
N ARG A 217 -7.99 -1.03 6.71
CA ARG A 217 -7.75 -2.32 6.06
C ARG A 217 -8.72 -3.36 6.62
N LYS A 218 -9.29 -4.18 5.74
CA LYS A 218 -10.18 -5.29 6.15
C LYS A 218 -9.44 -6.33 7.00
N ILE A 219 -8.12 -6.45 6.81
CA ILE A 219 -7.22 -7.32 7.58
C ILE A 219 -6.18 -6.44 8.28
N GLY A 220 -6.60 -5.74 9.33
CA GLY A 220 -5.72 -4.85 10.09
C GLY A 220 -5.01 -5.52 11.26
N THR A 221 -5.51 -6.68 11.70
CA THR A 221 -4.94 -7.41 12.84
C THR A 221 -3.82 -8.33 12.39
N GLY A 222 -2.79 -8.49 13.23
CA GLY A 222 -1.70 -9.45 13.02
C GLY A 222 -2.14 -10.92 13.06
N MET A 223 -3.39 -11.18 13.49
CA MET A 223 -4.00 -12.51 13.56
C MET A 223 -5.38 -12.50 12.91
N ARG A 224 -5.72 -13.57 12.22
CA ARG A 224 -7.04 -13.84 11.65
C ARG A 224 -7.43 -15.28 11.90
N THR A 225 -8.70 -15.49 12.18
CA THR A 225 -9.26 -16.82 12.45
C THR A 225 -10.38 -17.10 11.45
N PHE A 226 -10.43 -18.32 10.92
CA PHE A 226 -11.47 -18.84 10.05
C PHE A 226 -12.07 -20.07 10.72
N LEU A 227 -13.40 -20.03 10.90
CA LEU A 227 -14.16 -21.14 11.45
C LEU A 227 -14.99 -21.75 10.33
N TYR A 228 -14.77 -23.02 10.06
CA TYR A 228 -15.53 -23.81 9.10
C TYR A 228 -16.40 -24.78 9.89
N ILE A 229 -17.70 -24.79 9.57
CA ILE A 229 -18.68 -25.69 10.17
C ILE A 229 -19.27 -26.50 9.02
N GLU A 230 -18.91 -27.78 8.96
CA GLU A 230 -19.45 -28.76 8.05
C GLU A 230 -20.27 -29.80 8.86
N PRO A 231 -21.16 -30.57 8.24
CA PRO A 231 -21.81 -31.68 8.93
C PRO A 231 -20.75 -32.64 9.50
N PHE A 232 -20.70 -32.76 10.83
CA PHE A 232 -19.76 -33.59 11.60
C PHE A 232 -18.28 -33.13 11.65
N GLU A 233 -17.91 -31.98 11.07
CA GLU A 233 -16.55 -31.41 11.20
C GLU A 233 -16.63 -29.93 11.58
N VAL A 234 -15.85 -29.55 12.61
CA VAL A 234 -15.59 -28.16 12.96
C VAL A 234 -14.10 -27.91 12.82
N ARG A 235 -13.70 -27.06 11.87
CA ARG A 235 -12.31 -26.70 11.63
C ARG A 235 -12.06 -25.24 12.00
N ASN A 236 -10.99 -25.01 12.73
CA ASN A 236 -10.52 -23.68 13.06
C ASN A 236 -9.13 -23.46 12.48
N GLU A 237 -8.98 -22.49 11.58
CA GLU A 237 -7.71 -22.09 10.99
C GLU A 237 -7.32 -20.70 11.48
N ILE A 238 -6.07 -20.54 11.93
CA ILE A 238 -5.55 -19.27 12.42
C ILE A 238 -4.36 -18.87 11.56
N LEU A 239 -4.50 -17.75 10.87
CA LEU A 239 -3.42 -17.08 10.15
C LEU A 239 -2.82 -16.01 11.08
N VAL A 240 -1.54 -16.13 11.42
CA VAL A 240 -0.84 -15.14 12.24
C VAL A 240 0.40 -14.65 11.50
N ARG A 241 0.66 -13.35 11.58
CA ARG A 241 1.88 -12.74 11.09
C ARG A 241 3.03 -13.15 12.00
N VAL A 242 4.08 -13.69 11.39
CA VAL A 242 5.26 -14.23 12.11
C VAL A 242 5.87 -13.20 13.05
N LYS A 243 5.97 -11.93 12.63
CA LYS A 243 6.52 -10.85 13.47
C LYS A 243 5.77 -10.68 14.81
N ASP A 244 4.45 -10.84 14.79
CA ASP A 244 3.63 -10.73 16.00
C ASP A 244 3.79 -11.98 16.91
N MET A 245 3.96 -13.16 16.31
CA MET A 245 4.26 -14.40 17.04
C MET A 245 5.63 -14.40 17.72
N MET A 246 6.63 -13.70 17.16
CA MET A 246 7.98 -13.59 17.76
C MET A 246 7.98 -12.97 19.15
N THR A 247 6.94 -12.21 19.52
CA THR A 247 6.84 -11.65 20.87
C THR A 247 6.33 -12.69 21.87
N TRP A 248 5.65 -13.74 21.40
CA TRP A 248 5.04 -14.79 22.24
C TRP A 248 5.83 -16.10 22.27
N LEU A 249 6.73 -16.28 21.31
CA LEU A 249 7.55 -17.46 21.16
C LEU A 249 9.01 -17.03 21.21
N ASP A 250 9.85 -17.77 21.94
CA ASP A 250 11.31 -17.62 21.94
C ASP A 250 11.88 -18.09 20.59
N PHE A 251 11.59 -17.33 19.53
CA PHE A 251 12.11 -17.56 18.20
C PHE A 251 13.55 -17.02 18.12
N ASP A 252 14.53 -17.89 18.32
CA ASP A 252 15.92 -17.61 17.94
C ASP A 252 16.08 -17.80 16.42
N LEU A 253 15.75 -16.75 15.66
CA LEU A 253 16.07 -16.67 14.22
C LEU A 253 17.41 -15.96 13.99
N SER A 254 18.44 -16.31 14.77
CA SER A 254 19.83 -15.98 14.45
C SER A 254 20.31 -16.77 13.23
N PHE A 255 19.72 -16.48 12.06
CA PHE A 255 20.35 -16.85 10.81
C PHE A 255 21.56 -15.94 10.63
N SER A 256 22.69 -16.36 11.19
CA SER A 256 23.96 -15.68 11.01
C SER A 256 24.26 -15.66 9.51
N TRP A 257 24.10 -14.50 8.88
CA TRP A 257 24.94 -14.17 7.74
C TRP A 257 26.37 -14.20 8.27
N ASN A 258 27.08 -15.31 8.09
CA ASN A 258 28.52 -15.40 8.30
C ASN A 258 29.22 -14.58 7.20
N GLY A 259 29.01 -13.27 7.20
CA GLY A 259 29.89 -12.27 6.62
C GLY A 259 30.96 -11.92 7.64
N ARG A 260 31.75 -12.92 8.09
CA ARG A 260 32.98 -12.65 8.83
C ARG A 260 34.07 -12.33 7.81
N MET A 261 34.12 -11.05 7.40
CA MET A 261 35.43 -10.41 7.26
C MET A 261 35.96 -10.22 8.67
N CYS A 262 37.00 -10.97 9.01
CA CYS A 262 37.81 -10.73 10.19
C CYS A 262 38.36 -9.31 10.14
N ALA A 263 37.90 -8.45 11.04
CA ALA A 263 38.65 -7.27 11.47
C ALA A 263 38.89 -7.40 12.96
N SER A 264 40.18 -7.38 13.30
CA SER A 264 40.76 -7.67 14.59
C SER A 264 40.65 -6.52 15.59
N THR A 265 40.72 -6.92 16.87
CA THR A 265 41.31 -6.21 18.03
C THR A 265 40.66 -4.92 18.57
N ALA A 266 40.13 -5.02 19.80
CA ALA A 266 40.67 -4.45 21.05
C ALA A 266 39.53 -4.51 22.10
N GLY A 267 39.63 -5.27 23.19
CA GLY A 267 40.42 -4.92 24.38
C GLY A 267 39.51 -4.24 25.41
N GLY A 268 39.09 -4.94 26.47
CA GLY A 268 38.30 -4.32 27.54
C GLY A 268 37.54 -5.31 28.43
N SER A 269 38.24 -5.87 29.41
CA SER A 269 37.71 -6.74 30.47
C SER A 269 36.70 -6.03 31.38
N ASN A 270 35.61 -6.69 31.77
CA ASN A 270 35.35 -6.87 33.19
C ASN A 270 34.43 -8.07 33.49
N ARG A 271 34.85 -8.82 34.52
CA ARG A 271 34.25 -10.04 35.05
C ARG A 271 33.07 -9.71 35.95
N TYR A 272 32.03 -10.53 35.91
CA TYR A 272 31.39 -11.06 37.11
C TYR A 272 30.98 -12.51 36.86
N SER A 273 31.47 -13.38 37.72
CA SER A 273 31.21 -14.82 37.77
C SER A 273 30.89 -15.18 39.21
N THR A 274 29.76 -15.86 39.47
CA THR A 274 29.59 -16.84 40.57
C THR A 274 28.24 -17.56 40.43
N GLY A 275 28.25 -18.89 40.30
CA GLY A 275 27.07 -19.77 40.48
C GLY A 275 26.97 -20.98 39.53
N PRO A 276 27.10 -22.25 39.96
CA PRO A 276 27.46 -23.40 39.10
C PRO A 276 26.27 -24.34 38.72
N PRO A 277 26.51 -25.42 37.93
CA PRO A 277 25.57 -25.90 36.90
C PRO A 277 24.91 -27.25 37.21
N SER A 278 23.76 -27.54 36.59
CA SER A 278 23.32 -28.92 36.35
C SER A 278 22.18 -28.99 35.31
N SER A 279 22.47 -29.55 34.15
CA SER A 279 21.84 -30.77 33.60
C SER A 279 21.92 -30.77 32.08
N ASN A 280 22.67 -31.75 31.57
CA ASN A 280 22.82 -32.08 30.18
C ASN A 280 21.47 -32.37 29.51
N HIS A 281 21.12 -31.60 28.47
CA HIS A 281 20.34 -32.12 27.36
C HIS A 281 21.05 -31.75 26.05
N ARG A 282 21.83 -32.70 25.55
CA ARG A 282 22.26 -32.75 24.15
C ARG A 282 21.03 -33.00 23.29
N CYS A 283 20.51 -31.96 22.64
CA CYS A 283 19.67 -32.13 21.46
C CYS A 283 20.59 -32.17 20.24
N SER A 284 20.92 -33.38 19.79
CA SER A 284 21.50 -33.61 18.47
C SER A 284 20.39 -33.50 17.43
N VAL A 285 20.33 -32.38 16.70
CA VAL A 285 19.53 -32.29 15.48
C VAL A 285 20.44 -32.66 14.32
N ALA A 286 20.27 -33.86 13.80
CA ALA A 286 20.88 -34.28 12.54
C ALA A 286 20.18 -33.54 11.39
N ALA A 287 20.84 -32.51 10.84
CA ALA A 287 20.40 -31.88 9.60
C ALA A 287 20.74 -32.81 8.42
N SER A 288 19.74 -33.50 7.88
CA SER A 288 19.87 -34.20 6.60
C SER A 288 19.86 -33.17 5.46
N SER A 289 21.04 -32.89 4.94
CA SER A 289 21.25 -32.07 3.75
C SER A 289 20.84 -32.86 2.50
N LYS A 290 19.60 -32.70 2.04
CA LYS A 290 19.18 -33.06 0.67
C LYS A 290 17.82 -32.44 0.38
N LEU A 291 17.84 -31.23 -0.19
CA LEU A 291 16.85 -30.66 -1.13
C LEU A 291 17.25 -29.20 -1.44
N LEU A 292 18.47 -29.02 -1.93
CA LEU A 292 18.86 -27.84 -2.70
C LEU A 292 18.65 -28.20 -4.16
N ASN A 293 17.51 -27.80 -4.72
CA ASN A 293 17.29 -27.55 -6.14
C ASN A 293 15.86 -27.02 -6.32
N GLY A 294 15.70 -25.71 -6.51
CA GLY A 294 14.40 -25.14 -6.86
C GLY A 294 14.09 -23.72 -6.38
N CYS A 295 15.07 -22.93 -5.90
CA CYS A 295 14.81 -21.53 -5.57
C CYS A 295 15.00 -20.66 -6.83
N ARG A 296 13.93 -20.50 -7.63
CA ARG A 296 13.84 -19.42 -8.62
C ARG A 296 13.44 -18.14 -7.87
N LEU A 297 14.40 -17.22 -7.79
CA LEU A 297 14.20 -15.83 -7.41
C LEU A 297 13.10 -15.20 -8.30
N ILE A 298 12.00 -14.78 -7.68
CA ILE A 298 11.02 -13.88 -8.31
C ILE A 298 11.54 -12.46 -8.04
N GLN A 299 11.99 -11.77 -9.09
CA GLN A 299 12.35 -10.36 -9.04
C GLN A 299 11.09 -9.48 -8.89
N PRO A 300 11.17 -8.36 -8.15
CA PRO A 300 10.12 -7.35 -8.14
C PRO A 300 10.15 -6.56 -9.46
N TRP A 301 9.02 -6.54 -10.15
CA TRP A 301 8.80 -5.77 -11.37
C TRP A 301 8.73 -4.26 -11.04
N LEU A 302 9.74 -3.53 -11.51
CA LEU A 302 9.70 -2.10 -11.78
C LEU A 302 9.68 -1.95 -13.31
N ALA A 303 8.54 -1.56 -13.85
CA ALA A 303 8.36 -0.88 -15.14
C ALA A 303 6.97 -0.24 -15.16
#